data_AF-G0TSV8-F1
#
_entry.id   AF-G0TSV8-F1
#
_cell.length_a   1.000
_cell.length_b   1.000
_cell.length_c   1.000
_cell.angle_alpha   90.00
_cell.angle_beta   90.00
_cell.angle_gamma   90.00
#
_symmetry.space_group_name_H-M   'P 1'
#
loop_
_entity.id
_entity.type
_entity.pdbx_description
1 polymer ?
#
loop_
_entity_poly.entity_id
_entity_poly.type
_entity_poly.pdbx_seq_one_letter_code
_entity_poly.pdbx_strand_id
1 'polypeptide(L)'
;MTTTLKATAGVRWYTIFDEPLALWASKLLQSNELLQSDGGHVLTWPQVLQLRLHLRKKDFYNVLVPEGLLENRLHTGAACATLIHSQRCHIVNQNRGDVPVSVDFTAAALSMRGTQLTDDKASMEAVEALAQEKGYSSPFWLTLEEAEYFISGSWWLQRRLNCSTAAFASAYAQKKDICSVPVINDCGQSSQVVNLCEFPRINEVELGHRHHISALSAFRQFVPHNVFTGCPFSQKLQDAIRHHCLRYNCWCSVWGTVDDFAQAGAAALDGALGLWTVDELDLPMFLTSALCCVDMAAAFSRVYPKDIVRLTG
;
A
#
# COMPACT_ATOMS: atom_id res chain seq x y z
N MET A 1 0.37 -15.65 22.62
CA MET A 1 0.79 -14.72 23.70
C MET A 1 0.24 -13.35 23.34
N THR A 2 -0.83 -12.95 24.01
CA THR A 2 -1.53 -11.67 23.80
C THR A 2 -0.69 -10.57 24.42
N THR A 3 0.05 -9.83 23.60
CA THR A 3 0.80 -8.65 24.06
C THR A 3 -0.20 -7.63 24.55
N THR A 4 -0.38 -7.54 25.87
CA THR A 4 -1.25 -6.54 26.48
C THR A 4 -0.56 -5.19 26.32
N LEU A 5 -0.89 -4.47 25.24
CA LEU A 5 -0.51 -3.07 25.06
C LEU A 5 -1.00 -2.32 26.30
N LYS A 6 -0.06 -1.85 27.12
CA LYS A 6 -0.37 -0.96 28.24
C LYS A 6 -1.07 0.26 27.66
N ALA A 7 -2.32 0.47 28.06
CA ALA A 7 -3.08 1.64 27.68
C ALA A 7 -2.29 2.90 28.04
N THR A 8 -1.73 3.57 27.04
CA THR A 8 -1.25 4.95 27.18
C THR A 8 -2.50 5.78 27.46
N ALA A 9 -2.55 6.45 28.61
CA ALA A 9 -3.72 7.18 29.08
C ALA A 9 -4.24 8.12 27.97
N GLY A 10 -5.47 7.86 27.49
CA GLY A 10 -6.16 8.68 26.48
C GLY A 10 -6.15 8.16 25.03
N VAL A 11 -5.40 7.11 24.69
CA VAL A 11 -5.44 6.52 23.33
C VAL A 11 -6.53 5.45 23.25
N ARG A 12 -7.54 5.68 22.42
CA ARG A 12 -8.60 4.70 22.10
C ARG A 12 -8.08 3.69 21.07
N TRP A 13 -8.27 2.40 21.35
CA TRP A 13 -7.78 1.31 20.51
C TRP A 13 -8.87 0.83 19.54
N TYR A 14 -8.51 0.73 18.27
CA TYR A 14 -9.31 0.11 17.22
C TYR A 14 -8.71 -1.24 16.85
N THR A 15 -9.55 -2.16 16.35
CA THR A 15 -9.09 -3.48 15.91
C THR A 15 -9.56 -3.82 14.50
N ILE A 16 -8.75 -4.59 13.77
CA ILE A 16 -9.15 -5.30 12.54
C ILE A 16 -9.15 -6.78 12.90
N PHE A 17 -10.31 -7.45 12.84
CA PHE A 17 -10.42 -8.88 13.20
C PHE A 17 -9.75 -9.24 14.54
N ASP A 18 -10.01 -8.46 15.59
CA ASP A 18 -9.42 -8.61 16.93
C ASP A 18 -7.91 -8.32 17.03
N GLU A 19 -7.24 -7.99 15.93
CA GLU A 19 -5.86 -7.50 15.96
C GLU A 19 -5.84 -5.98 16.20
N PRO A 20 -5.04 -5.49 17.16
CA PRO A 20 -4.96 -4.07 17.43
C PRO A 20 -4.32 -3.31 16.26
N LEU A 21 -4.90 -2.15 15.95
CA LEU A 21 -4.25 -1.21 15.03
C LEU A 21 -2.95 -0.67 15.64
N ALA A 22 -1.99 -0.41 14.77
CA ALA A 22 -0.82 0.38 15.11
C ALA A 22 -1.22 1.78 15.62
N LEU A 23 -0.37 2.37 16.46
CA LEU A 23 -0.64 3.67 17.08
C LEU A 23 -0.89 4.78 16.03
N TRP A 24 -0.14 4.78 14.93
CA TRP A 24 -0.30 5.76 13.86
C TRP A 24 -1.67 5.63 13.16
N ALA A 25 -2.16 4.40 12.95
CA ALA A 25 -3.46 4.13 12.33
C ALA A 25 -4.61 4.51 13.27
N SER A 26 -4.44 4.29 14.57
CA SER A 26 -5.40 4.74 15.59
C SER A 26 -5.48 6.27 15.67
N LYS A 27 -4.33 6.97 15.68
CA LYS A 27 -4.27 8.44 15.66
C LYS A 27 -4.90 9.02 14.39
N LEU A 28 -4.70 8.37 13.25
CA LEU A 28 -5.32 8.73 11.98
C LEU A 28 -6.86 8.75 12.08
N LEU A 29 -7.48 7.73 12.68
CA LEU A 29 -8.92 7.66 12.90
C LEU A 29 -9.40 8.75 13.86
N GLN A 30 -8.69 8.97 14.98
CA GLN A 30 -9.04 9.97 16.00
C GLN A 30 -8.96 11.42 15.49
N SER A 31 -8.05 11.71 14.55
CA SER A 31 -7.88 13.05 13.94
C SER A 31 -9.06 13.50 13.05
N ASN A 32 -10.01 12.61 12.77
CA ASN A 32 -11.27 12.93 12.12
C ASN A 32 -12.34 13.03 13.20
N GLU A 33 -12.72 14.25 13.56
CA GLU A 33 -13.68 14.67 14.61
C GLU A 33 -15.07 13.99 14.58
N LEU A 34 -15.32 13.09 13.63
CA LEU A 34 -16.55 12.33 13.43
C LEU A 34 -16.61 11.04 14.26
N LEU A 35 -15.53 10.62 14.92
CA LEU A 35 -15.49 9.39 15.70
C LEU A 35 -15.31 9.69 17.18
N GLN A 36 -16.43 9.99 17.84
CA GLN A 36 -16.50 10.10 19.30
C GLN A 36 -16.67 8.75 20.02
N SER A 37 -16.65 7.61 19.30
CA SER A 37 -16.85 6.28 19.90
C SER A 37 -15.63 5.79 20.70
N ASP A 38 -15.87 4.93 21.69
CA ASP A 38 -14.89 4.42 22.67
C ASP A 38 -13.89 3.38 22.12
N GLY A 39 -13.50 3.51 20.85
CA GLY A 39 -12.83 2.44 20.09
C GLY A 39 -13.85 1.51 19.41
N GLY A 40 -13.37 0.48 18.73
CA GLY A 40 -14.23 -0.48 18.03
C GLY A 40 -13.55 -1.18 16.84
N HIS A 41 -14.31 -2.01 16.14
CA HIS A 41 -13.82 -2.68 14.94
C HIS A 41 -13.75 -1.73 13.76
N VAL A 42 -12.77 -1.94 12.88
CA VAL A 42 -12.66 -1.24 11.59
C VAL A 42 -12.52 -2.26 10.47
N LEU A 43 -13.04 -1.91 9.29
CA LEU A 43 -12.84 -2.63 8.05
C LEU A 43 -11.90 -1.84 7.14
N THR A 44 -11.03 -2.54 6.42
CA THR A 44 -10.24 -1.93 5.34
C THR A 44 -11.14 -1.66 4.13
N TRP A 45 -10.76 -0.70 3.29
CA TRP A 45 -11.51 -0.45 2.05
C TRP A 45 -11.68 -1.68 1.13
N PRO A 46 -10.66 -2.54 0.92
CA PRO A 46 -10.86 -3.81 0.22
C PRO A 46 -11.98 -4.67 0.81
N GLN A 47 -12.09 -4.75 2.14
CA GLN A 47 -13.14 -5.50 2.82
C GLN A 47 -14.52 -4.87 2.62
N VAL A 48 -14.61 -3.55 2.67
CA VAL A 48 -15.85 -2.79 2.39
C VAL A 48 -16.33 -3.04 0.96
N LEU A 49 -15.42 -3.04 -0.02
CA LEU A 49 -15.72 -3.36 -1.41
C LEU A 49 -16.18 -4.81 -1.58
N GLN A 50 -15.50 -5.76 -0.95
CA GLN A 50 -15.85 -7.18 -0.94
C GLN A 50 -17.27 -7.40 -0.39
N LEU A 51 -17.63 -6.67 0.66
CA LEU A 51 -18.96 -6.72 1.30
C LEU A 51 -20.01 -5.87 0.58
N ARG A 52 -19.64 -5.13 -0.47
CA ARG A 52 -20.51 -4.24 -1.27
C ARG A 52 -21.26 -3.20 -0.43
N LEU A 53 -20.62 -2.71 0.61
CA LEU A 53 -21.19 -1.70 1.49
C LEU A 53 -21.13 -0.32 0.80
N HIS A 54 -22.28 0.34 0.68
CA HIS A 54 -22.39 1.63 -0.02
C HIS A 54 -22.13 2.81 0.92
N LEU A 55 -20.89 3.27 1.06
CA LEU A 55 -20.56 4.39 1.95
C LEU A 55 -20.59 5.74 1.21
N ARG A 56 -21.06 6.81 1.89
CA ARG A 56 -20.99 8.18 1.34
C ARG A 56 -19.53 8.64 1.37
N LYS A 57 -18.95 8.96 0.21
CA LYS A 57 -17.54 9.34 0.07
C LYS A 57 -17.22 10.63 0.85
N LYS A 58 -16.42 10.51 1.90
CA LYS A 58 -15.50 11.53 2.40
C LYS A 58 -14.10 10.91 2.31
N ASP A 59 -13.08 11.70 2.00
CA ASP A 59 -11.81 11.25 1.44
C ASP A 59 -11.06 10.15 2.22
N PHE A 60 -11.37 9.98 3.52
CA PHE A 60 -10.78 9.01 4.44
C PHE A 60 -11.45 7.63 4.50
N TYR A 61 -12.72 7.49 4.11
CA TYR A 61 -13.39 6.18 4.07
C TYR A 61 -12.78 5.24 3.03
N ASN A 62 -11.90 5.75 2.18
CA ASN A 62 -11.25 4.99 1.12
C ASN A 62 -10.09 4.13 1.61
N VAL A 63 -9.80 4.10 2.92
CA VAL A 63 -8.68 3.34 3.49
C VAL A 63 -9.09 2.49 4.70
N LEU A 64 -9.68 3.11 5.73
CA LEU A 64 -10.23 2.44 6.92
C LEU A 64 -11.65 2.94 7.20
N VAL A 65 -12.54 2.03 7.58
CA VAL A 65 -13.94 2.31 7.89
C VAL A 65 -14.30 1.75 9.26
N PRO A 66 -14.55 2.61 10.26
CA PRO A 66 -14.98 2.17 11.59
C PRO A 66 -16.41 1.64 11.59
N GLU A 67 -16.66 0.65 12.45
CA GLU A 67 -17.94 -0.03 12.61
C GLU A 67 -19.10 0.91 12.94
N GLY A 68 -18.87 1.98 13.70
CA GLY A 68 -19.90 2.98 14.01
C GLY A 68 -20.55 3.62 12.78
N LEU A 69 -19.85 3.63 11.63
CA LEU A 69 -20.39 4.13 10.36
C LEU A 69 -21.13 3.07 9.54
N LEU A 70 -21.05 1.82 9.99
CA LEU A 70 -21.75 0.65 9.46
C LEU A 70 -23.02 0.33 10.25
N GLU A 71 -23.28 1.04 11.36
CA GLU A 71 -24.47 0.84 12.20
C GLU A 71 -25.74 0.80 11.33
N ASN A 72 -26.53 -0.27 11.50
CA ASN A 72 -27.72 -0.63 10.71
C ASN A 72 -27.48 -1.17 9.29
N ARG A 73 -26.24 -1.46 8.89
CA ARG A 73 -25.91 -2.00 7.55
C ARG A 73 -25.28 -3.38 7.58
N LEU A 74 -24.37 -3.64 8.53
CA LEU A 74 -23.75 -4.94 8.72
C LEU A 74 -23.06 -5.01 10.09
N HIS A 75 -23.30 -6.09 10.82
CA HIS A 75 -22.61 -6.38 12.09
C HIS A 75 -21.23 -7.00 11.83
N THR A 76 -20.20 -6.67 12.63
CA THR A 76 -18.82 -7.15 12.42
C THR A 76 -18.72 -8.67 12.36
N GLY A 77 -19.38 -9.41 13.27
CA GLY A 77 -19.36 -10.89 13.21
C GLY A 77 -19.89 -11.47 11.88
N ALA A 78 -20.90 -10.85 11.29
CA ALA A 78 -21.44 -11.25 9.98
C ALA A 78 -20.51 -10.82 8.83
N ALA A 79 -19.88 -9.64 8.94
CA ALA A 79 -18.85 -9.18 8.02
C ALA A 79 -17.67 -10.16 8.00
N CYS A 80 -17.18 -10.56 9.18
CA CYS A 80 -16.05 -11.48 9.31
C CYS A 80 -16.35 -12.84 8.69
N ALA A 81 -17.50 -13.44 9.04
CA ALA A 81 -17.91 -14.71 8.45
C ALA A 81 -18.04 -14.61 6.92
N THR A 82 -18.59 -13.51 6.42
CA THR A 82 -18.71 -13.28 4.96
C THR A 82 -17.33 -13.15 4.32
N LEU A 83 -16.42 -12.37 4.90
CA LEU A 83 -15.07 -12.19 4.36
C LEU A 83 -14.25 -13.50 4.32
N ILE A 84 -14.48 -14.41 5.28
CA ILE A 84 -13.78 -15.70 5.38
C ILE A 84 -14.40 -16.74 4.43
N HIS A 85 -15.73 -16.81 4.35
CA HIS A 85 -16.43 -17.90 3.68
C HIS A 85 -16.98 -17.56 2.28
N SER A 86 -17.09 -16.28 1.92
CA SER A 86 -17.60 -15.87 0.60
C SER A 86 -16.52 -15.93 -0.47
N GLN A 87 -16.97 -16.12 -1.70
CA GLN A 87 -16.12 -15.95 -2.88
C GLN A 87 -15.65 -14.49 -2.97
N ARG A 88 -14.35 -14.29 -3.25
CA ARG A 88 -13.80 -12.96 -3.43
C ARG A 88 -14.35 -12.30 -4.69
N CYS A 89 -14.64 -11.02 -4.61
CA CYS A 89 -15.16 -10.18 -5.69
C CYS A 89 -14.05 -9.24 -6.12
N HIS A 90 -13.45 -9.52 -7.28
CA HIS A 90 -12.35 -8.75 -7.84
C HIS A 90 -12.90 -7.64 -8.73
N ILE A 91 -12.92 -6.41 -8.20
CA ILE A 91 -13.47 -5.25 -8.90
C ILE A 91 -12.36 -4.57 -9.71
N VAL A 92 -12.48 -4.61 -11.02
CA VAL A 92 -11.53 -4.01 -11.96
C VAL A 92 -12.10 -2.70 -12.47
N ASN A 93 -11.42 -1.59 -12.23
CA ASN A 93 -11.73 -0.32 -12.87
C ASN A 93 -10.77 -0.08 -14.04
N GLN A 94 -11.30 0.16 -15.23
CA GLN A 94 -10.48 0.32 -16.44
C GLN A 94 -9.49 1.49 -16.35
N ASN A 95 -9.82 2.53 -15.57
CA ASN A 95 -9.03 3.75 -15.45
C ASN A 95 -8.10 3.75 -14.22
N ARG A 96 -8.31 2.86 -13.26
CA ARG A 96 -7.59 2.85 -11.97
C ARG A 96 -6.93 1.51 -11.63
N GLY A 97 -7.24 0.47 -12.38
CA GLY A 97 -6.89 -0.91 -12.09
C GLY A 97 -7.82 -1.56 -11.06
N ASP A 98 -7.34 -2.65 -10.47
CA ASP A 98 -8.12 -3.55 -9.61
C ASP A 98 -7.64 -3.55 -8.15
N VAL A 99 -6.54 -2.88 -7.85
CA VAL A 99 -5.93 -2.92 -6.52
C VAL A 99 -6.32 -1.68 -5.70
N PRO A 100 -7.26 -1.82 -4.73
CA PRO A 100 -7.61 -0.72 -3.82
C PRO A 100 -6.43 -0.29 -2.95
N VAL A 101 -6.55 0.89 -2.33
CA VAL A 101 -5.57 1.35 -1.35
C VAL A 101 -5.69 0.49 -0.09
N SER A 102 -4.62 -0.23 0.25
CA SER A 102 -4.51 -1.02 1.47
C SER A 102 -3.06 -1.06 1.93
N VAL A 103 -2.85 -1.01 3.24
CA VAL A 103 -1.56 -1.27 3.88
C VAL A 103 -1.79 -2.18 5.08
N ASP A 104 -0.70 -2.65 5.67
CA ASP A 104 -0.72 -3.29 6.96
C ASP A 104 -0.99 -2.24 8.05
N PHE A 105 -2.22 -2.20 8.58
CA PHE A 105 -2.58 -1.24 9.63
C PHE A 105 -2.22 -1.70 11.04
N THR A 106 -1.73 -2.94 11.20
CA THR A 106 -1.33 -3.49 12.51
C THR A 106 0.17 -3.32 12.75
N ALA A 107 0.97 -3.18 11.68
CA ALA A 107 2.39 -2.89 11.76
C ALA A 107 2.70 -1.46 12.25
N ALA A 108 3.62 -1.34 13.21
CA ALA A 108 4.06 -0.05 13.77
C ALA A 108 4.84 0.81 12.76
N ALA A 109 5.58 0.16 11.85
CA ALA A 109 6.36 0.79 10.79
C ALA A 109 6.17 0.04 9.48
N LEU A 110 6.06 0.80 8.39
CA LEU A 110 5.79 0.30 7.05
C LEU A 110 6.96 0.54 6.11
N SER A 111 7.21 -0.43 5.23
CA SER A 111 8.03 -0.24 4.03
C SER A 111 7.22 0.51 2.96
N MET A 112 7.90 0.94 1.90
CA MET A 112 7.26 1.45 0.68
C MET A 112 6.25 0.47 0.02
N ARG A 113 6.25 -0.81 0.40
CA ARG A 113 5.33 -1.84 -0.13
C ARG A 113 4.02 -1.86 0.65
N GLY A 114 3.88 -1.01 1.66
CA GLY A 114 2.69 -0.95 2.51
C GLY A 114 2.57 -2.15 3.45
N THR A 115 3.66 -2.86 3.70
CA THR A 115 3.77 -4.01 4.60
C THR A 115 4.64 -3.67 5.79
N GLN A 116 4.61 -4.50 6.83
CA GLN A 116 5.52 -4.41 7.96
C GLN A 116 6.98 -4.27 7.48
N LEU A 117 7.69 -3.28 8.02
CA LEU A 117 9.04 -2.92 7.62
C LEU A 117 10.07 -4.04 7.84
N THR A 118 9.94 -4.77 8.95
CA THR A 118 10.88 -5.80 9.37
C THR A 118 10.18 -6.80 10.29
N ASP A 119 10.51 -8.08 10.19
CA ASP A 119 10.06 -9.12 11.12
C ASP A 119 10.92 -9.18 12.40
N ASP A 120 12.06 -8.49 12.42
CA ASP A 120 12.92 -8.44 13.59
C ASP A 120 12.31 -7.51 14.66
N LYS A 121 12.00 -8.10 15.81
CA LYS A 121 11.33 -7.38 16.90
C LYS A 121 12.17 -6.24 17.47
N ALA A 122 13.47 -6.45 17.63
CA ALA A 122 14.36 -5.44 18.18
C ALA A 122 14.47 -4.22 17.26
N SER A 123 14.59 -4.47 15.94
CA SER A 123 14.57 -3.43 14.92
C SER A 123 13.23 -2.69 14.91
N MET A 124 12.10 -3.42 14.98
CA MET A 124 10.77 -2.80 15.03
C MET A 124 10.59 -1.90 16.27
N GLU A 125 11.02 -2.37 17.45
CA GLU A 125 10.99 -1.60 18.71
C GLU A 125 11.86 -0.33 18.62
N ALA A 126 13.05 -0.42 18.02
CA ALA A 126 13.94 0.72 17.82
C ALA A 126 13.32 1.77 16.88
N VAL A 127 12.72 1.33 15.78
CA VAL A 127 12.00 2.19 14.83
C VAL A 127 10.80 2.87 15.49
N GLU A 128 10.03 2.14 16.29
CA GLU A 128 8.89 2.70 17.02
C GLU A 128 9.33 3.71 18.09
N ALA A 129 10.37 3.39 18.87
CA ALA A 129 10.92 4.29 19.88
C ALA A 129 11.41 5.60 19.25
N LEU A 130 12.14 5.52 18.13
CA LEU A 130 12.62 6.70 17.40
C LEU A 130 11.45 7.51 16.83
N ALA A 131 10.43 6.85 16.27
CA ALA A 131 9.23 7.55 15.78
C ALA A 131 8.54 8.34 16.90
N GLN A 132 8.45 7.76 18.10
CA GLN A 132 7.85 8.40 19.25
C GLN A 132 8.70 9.57 19.75
N GLU A 133 10.01 9.38 19.88
CA GLU A 133 10.96 10.42 20.31
C GLU A 133 10.91 11.64 19.39
N LYS A 134 10.90 11.40 18.07
CA LYS A 134 10.93 12.47 17.06
C LYS A 134 9.54 12.97 16.66
N GLY A 135 8.47 12.35 17.17
CA GLY A 135 7.10 12.71 16.83
C GLY A 135 6.75 12.51 15.36
N TYR A 136 7.30 11.48 14.71
CA TYR A 136 7.03 11.22 13.29
C TYR A 136 5.54 10.96 13.03
N SER A 137 5.04 11.56 11.95
CA SER A 137 3.64 11.44 11.55
C SER A 137 3.42 10.43 10.43
N SER A 138 4.47 10.08 9.68
CA SER A 138 4.43 9.06 8.63
C SER A 138 4.77 7.68 9.21
N PRO A 139 4.03 6.63 8.87
CA PRO A 139 4.42 5.26 9.21
C PRO A 139 5.48 4.69 8.26
N PHE A 140 5.79 5.39 7.17
CA PHE A 140 6.66 4.87 6.10
C PHE A 140 8.12 5.17 6.36
N TRP A 141 8.93 4.11 6.25
CA TRP A 141 10.37 4.11 6.33
C TRP A 141 10.93 3.55 5.03
N LEU A 142 11.86 4.29 4.44
CA LEU A 142 12.42 3.96 3.13
C LEU A 142 13.94 3.97 3.22
N THR A 143 14.59 3.17 2.39
CA THR A 143 16.01 3.37 2.11
C THR A 143 16.20 4.60 1.20
N LEU A 144 17.44 5.08 1.09
CA LEU A 144 17.76 6.15 0.14
C LEU A 144 17.47 5.70 -1.29
N GLU A 145 17.84 4.46 -1.64
CA GLU A 145 17.64 3.87 -2.96
C GLU A 145 16.15 3.77 -3.31
N GLU A 146 15.30 3.36 -2.36
CA GLU A 146 13.85 3.31 -2.57
C GLU A 146 13.27 4.70 -2.78
N ALA A 147 13.69 5.68 -1.97
CA ALA A 147 13.27 7.06 -2.15
C ALA A 147 13.73 7.61 -3.51
N GLU A 148 14.96 7.32 -3.93
CA GLU A 148 15.47 7.75 -5.22
C GLU A 148 14.72 7.11 -6.39
N TYR A 149 14.51 5.80 -6.32
CA TYR A 149 13.86 5.04 -7.37
C TYR A 149 12.38 5.42 -7.53
N PHE A 150 11.62 5.49 -6.44
CA PHE A 150 10.17 5.69 -6.50
C PHE A 150 9.74 7.16 -6.46
N ILE A 151 10.48 8.03 -5.76
CA ILE A 151 10.06 9.41 -5.50
C ILE A 151 10.79 10.41 -6.42
N SER A 152 12.11 10.30 -6.62
CA SER A 152 12.88 11.30 -7.40
C SER A 152 12.38 11.49 -8.83
N GLY A 153 11.93 10.42 -9.49
CA GLY A 153 11.45 10.47 -10.87
C GLY A 153 10.04 11.08 -11.04
N SER A 154 9.36 11.39 -9.94
CA SER A 154 7.94 11.70 -9.94
C SER A 154 7.64 13.03 -9.22
N TRP A 155 7.60 14.12 -9.99
CA TRP A 155 7.30 15.46 -9.45
C TRP A 155 5.97 15.51 -8.69
N TRP A 156 4.97 14.77 -9.16
CA TRP A 156 3.66 14.74 -8.54
C TRP A 156 3.69 14.00 -7.19
N LEU A 157 4.50 12.93 -7.09
CA LEU A 157 4.64 12.17 -5.84
C LEU A 157 5.44 12.99 -4.82
N GLN A 158 6.55 13.61 -5.25
CA GLN A 158 7.31 14.55 -4.44
C GLN A 158 6.43 15.67 -3.86
N ARG A 159 5.57 16.29 -4.67
CA ARG A 159 4.63 17.32 -4.18
C ARG A 159 3.58 16.75 -3.23
N ARG A 160 3.03 15.56 -3.50
CA ARG A 160 2.05 14.92 -2.61
C ARG A 160 2.62 14.46 -1.27
N LEU A 161 3.88 14.05 -1.26
CA LEU A 161 4.59 13.65 -0.05
C LEU A 161 5.30 14.84 0.62
N ASN A 162 5.42 15.98 -0.09
CA ASN A 162 6.18 17.18 0.27
C ASN A 162 7.60 16.81 0.71
N CYS A 163 8.26 15.96 -0.08
CA CYS A 163 9.63 15.54 0.16
C CYS A 163 10.50 15.79 -1.06
N SER A 164 11.73 16.25 -0.83
CA SER A 164 12.77 16.48 -1.83
C SER A 164 13.88 15.46 -1.64
N THR A 165 13.93 14.49 -2.55
CA THR A 165 14.95 13.44 -2.54
C THR A 165 16.34 13.98 -2.93
N ALA A 166 16.41 14.93 -3.86
CA ALA A 166 17.68 15.55 -4.26
C ALA A 166 18.35 16.29 -3.09
N ALA A 167 17.56 17.06 -2.32
CA ALA A 167 18.06 17.73 -1.13
C ALA A 167 18.46 16.72 -0.04
N PHE A 168 17.70 15.62 0.10
CA PHE A 168 18.03 14.56 1.04
C PHE A 168 19.35 13.87 0.69
N ALA A 169 19.56 13.45 -0.56
CA ALA A 169 20.79 12.81 -1.00
C ALA A 169 22.03 13.70 -0.73
N SER A 170 21.91 15.01 -0.95
CA SER A 170 22.96 15.97 -0.61
C SER A 170 23.21 16.07 0.90
N ALA A 171 22.14 16.15 1.72
CA ALA A 171 22.24 16.20 3.17
C ALA A 171 22.85 14.92 3.77
N TYR A 172 22.45 13.76 3.23
CA TYR A 172 22.95 12.45 3.60
C TYR A 172 24.42 12.28 3.25
N ALA A 173 24.83 12.69 2.03
CA ALA A 173 26.24 12.72 1.63
C ALA A 173 27.09 13.63 2.52
N GLN A 174 26.52 14.73 3.01
CA GLN A 174 27.15 15.66 3.94
C GLN A 174 27.15 15.17 5.40
N LYS A 175 26.60 13.98 5.69
CA LYS A 175 26.45 13.43 7.05
C LYS A 175 25.80 14.44 8.01
N LYS A 176 24.80 15.18 7.51
CA LYS A 176 23.91 15.93 8.41
C LYS A 176 23.24 14.94 9.36
N ASP A 177 22.80 15.44 10.51
CA ASP A 177 22.15 14.66 11.58
C ASP A 177 20.79 14.11 11.09
N ILE A 178 20.85 13.04 10.28
CA ILE A 178 19.71 12.32 9.72
C ILE A 178 19.58 11.03 10.51
N CYS A 179 18.42 10.84 11.14
CA CYS A 179 18.18 9.68 11.97
C CYS A 179 17.82 8.46 11.09
N SER A 180 18.74 7.50 10.98
CA SER A 180 18.52 6.21 10.31
C SER A 180 18.55 5.05 11.28
N VAL A 181 17.87 3.96 10.94
CA VAL A 181 17.87 2.72 11.73
C VAL A 181 18.33 1.55 10.84
N PRO A 182 19.27 0.70 11.29
CA PRO A 182 19.56 -0.56 10.62
C PRO A 182 18.40 -1.53 10.81
N VAL A 183 17.91 -2.12 9.72
CA VAL A 183 16.87 -3.16 9.74
C VAL A 183 17.19 -4.26 8.74
N ILE A 184 16.63 -5.46 8.97
CA ILE A 184 16.42 -6.45 7.90
C ILE A 184 15.03 -6.16 7.33
N ASN A 185 14.95 -5.61 6.14
CA ASN A 185 13.70 -5.14 5.56
C ASN A 185 12.74 -6.28 5.18
N ASP A 186 11.56 -5.92 4.67
CA ASP A 186 10.51 -6.83 4.18
C ASP A 186 10.95 -7.74 3.03
N CYS A 187 12.10 -7.47 2.42
CA CYS A 187 12.73 -8.29 1.39
C CYS A 187 13.89 -9.16 1.94
N GLY A 188 14.12 -9.17 3.25
CA GLY A 188 15.22 -9.90 3.88
C GLY A 188 16.59 -9.25 3.69
N GLN A 189 16.66 -7.99 3.27
CA GLN A 189 17.91 -7.28 3.02
C GLN A 189 18.28 -6.39 4.22
N SER A 190 19.55 -6.43 4.61
CA SER A 190 20.08 -5.51 5.62
C SER A 190 20.21 -4.11 5.00
N SER A 191 19.58 -3.11 5.59
CA SER A 191 19.52 -1.76 5.04
C SER A 191 19.42 -0.70 6.13
N GLN A 192 19.86 0.52 5.81
CA GLN A 192 19.59 1.71 6.61
C GLN A 192 18.30 2.34 6.11
N VAL A 193 17.32 2.49 7.00
CA VAL A 193 16.03 3.07 6.66
C VAL A 193 15.82 4.37 7.40
N VAL A 194 15.11 5.28 6.75
CA VAL A 194 14.84 6.63 7.24
C VAL A 194 13.34 6.90 7.11
N ASN A 195 12.75 7.51 8.13
CA ASN A 195 11.34 7.86 8.08
C ASN A 195 11.10 8.94 7.02
N LEU A 196 9.97 8.85 6.31
CA LEU A 196 9.61 9.84 5.29
C LEU A 196 9.59 11.29 5.81
N CYS A 197 9.37 11.50 7.11
CA CYS A 197 9.40 12.82 7.75
C CYS A 197 10.79 13.48 7.82
N GLU A 198 11.88 12.70 7.71
CA GLU A 198 13.26 13.21 7.74
C GLU A 198 13.71 13.78 6.38
N PHE A 199 12.99 13.45 5.30
CA PHE A 199 13.30 13.97 3.98
C PHE A 199 13.00 15.49 3.92
N PRO A 200 13.90 16.33 3.37
CA PRO A 200 13.70 17.76 3.30
C PRO A 200 12.42 18.10 2.57
N ARG A 201 11.69 19.08 3.08
CA ARG A 201 10.42 19.49 2.49
C ARG A 201 10.64 20.32 1.23
N ILE A 202 9.73 20.19 0.26
CA ILE A 202 9.72 21.09 -0.91
C ILE A 202 9.12 22.44 -0.54
N ASN A 203 8.08 22.43 0.32
CA ASN A 203 7.42 23.62 0.82
C ASN A 203 7.57 23.71 2.34
N GLU A 204 7.80 24.92 2.86
CA GLU A 204 8.00 25.22 4.28
C GLU A 204 6.73 25.11 5.14
N VAL A 205 5.56 24.90 4.51
CA VAL A 205 4.29 24.77 5.24
C VAL A 205 4.41 23.65 6.27
N GLU A 206 4.05 23.93 7.52
CA GLU A 206 3.94 22.89 8.54
C GLU A 206 2.78 21.96 8.19
N LEU A 207 3.12 20.70 8.01
CA LEU A 207 2.20 19.69 7.56
C LEU A 207 1.76 18.86 8.76
N GLY A 208 0.48 18.95 9.11
CA GLY A 208 -0.10 18.06 10.13
C GLY A 208 -0.12 16.60 9.68
N HIS A 209 -0.60 15.72 10.56
CA HIS A 209 -0.76 14.26 10.31
C HIS A 209 -1.42 13.91 8.97
N ARG A 210 -2.20 14.84 8.41
CA ARG A 210 -2.92 14.65 7.16
C ARG A 210 -2.06 14.55 5.91
N HIS A 211 -0.84 15.04 5.96
CA HIS A 211 -0.05 15.23 4.75
C HIS A 211 0.56 13.93 4.20
N HIS A 212 1.08 13.06 5.08
CA HIS A 212 1.66 11.78 4.66
C HIS A 212 0.63 10.67 4.46
N ILE A 213 -0.66 10.94 4.62
CA ILE A 213 -1.73 9.99 4.26
C ILE A 213 -1.74 9.74 2.75
N SER A 214 -1.36 10.74 1.95
CA SER A 214 -1.13 10.55 0.52
C SER A 214 -0.14 9.41 0.23
N ALA A 215 0.77 9.11 1.16
CA ALA A 215 1.70 7.99 1.05
C ALA A 215 0.97 6.64 1.11
N LEU A 216 -0.17 6.50 1.81
CA LEU A 216 -0.97 5.27 1.79
C LEU A 216 -1.44 4.93 0.37
N SER A 217 -1.76 5.97 -0.43
CA SER A 217 -2.13 5.78 -1.83
C SER A 217 -0.94 5.43 -2.72
N ALA A 218 0.28 5.84 -2.36
CA ALA A 218 1.48 5.52 -3.12
C ALA A 218 2.05 4.15 -2.73
N PHE A 219 2.23 3.93 -1.44
CA PHE A 219 2.90 2.80 -0.82
C PHE A 219 1.87 1.84 -0.24
N ARG A 220 1.25 1.07 -1.14
CA ARG A 220 0.17 0.11 -0.82
C ARG A 220 0.60 -1.34 -1.03
N GLN A 221 -0.04 -2.27 -0.33
CA GLN A 221 0.09 -3.70 -0.60
C GLN A 221 -0.32 -3.98 -2.04
N PHE A 222 0.63 -4.52 -2.81
CA PHE A 222 0.47 -4.74 -4.24
C PHE A 222 1.43 -5.83 -4.69
N VAL A 223 0.86 -6.92 -5.21
CA VAL A 223 1.59 -8.08 -5.72
C VAL A 223 1.11 -8.33 -7.15
N PRO A 224 1.90 -7.95 -8.17
CA PRO A 224 1.57 -8.25 -9.55
C PRO A 224 1.84 -9.73 -9.85
N HIS A 225 0.97 -10.32 -10.65
CA HIS A 225 0.98 -11.71 -11.06
C HIS A 225 1.15 -11.83 -12.56
N ASN A 226 1.90 -12.84 -12.99
CA ASN A 226 2.04 -13.17 -14.40
C ASN A 226 0.75 -13.86 -14.90
N VAL A 227 0.18 -13.38 -16.01
CA VAL A 227 -1.08 -13.89 -16.57
C VAL A 227 -1.00 -15.36 -17.00
N PHE A 228 0.16 -15.79 -17.49
CA PHE A 228 0.38 -17.14 -17.99
C PHE A 228 0.55 -18.14 -16.85
N THR A 229 1.42 -17.83 -15.87
CA THR A 229 1.71 -18.75 -14.76
C THR A 229 0.70 -18.64 -13.62
N GLY A 230 0.06 -17.48 -13.46
CA GLY A 230 -0.76 -17.14 -12.29
C GLY A 230 0.05 -16.87 -11.03
N CYS A 231 1.38 -16.94 -11.09
CA CYS A 231 2.27 -16.74 -9.95
C CYS A 231 2.69 -15.27 -9.83
N PRO A 232 3.02 -14.80 -8.60
CA PRO A 232 3.67 -13.51 -8.41
C PRO A 232 4.98 -13.40 -9.20
N PHE A 233 5.31 -12.20 -9.66
CA PHE A 233 6.63 -11.91 -10.25
C PHE A 233 7.75 -11.94 -9.20
N SER A 234 9.00 -12.01 -9.64
CA SER A 234 10.15 -11.76 -8.77
C SER A 234 10.14 -10.34 -8.20
N GLN A 235 10.77 -10.14 -7.04
CA GLN A 235 10.73 -8.86 -6.31
C GLN A 235 11.16 -7.65 -7.17
N LYS A 236 12.21 -7.82 -7.97
CA LYS A 236 12.71 -6.79 -8.90
C LYS A 236 11.64 -6.37 -9.92
N LEU A 237 10.94 -7.34 -10.51
CA LEU A 237 9.85 -7.08 -11.44
C LEU A 237 8.62 -6.48 -10.74
N GLN A 238 8.31 -6.93 -9.53
CA GLN A 238 7.22 -6.34 -8.74
C GLN A 238 7.47 -4.84 -8.47
N ASP A 239 8.70 -4.48 -8.10
CA ASP A 239 9.09 -3.10 -7.83
C ASP A 239 9.09 -2.23 -9.11
N ALA A 240 9.52 -2.78 -10.25
CA ALA A 240 9.44 -2.11 -11.55
C ALA A 240 7.98 -1.84 -11.99
N ILE A 241 7.10 -2.85 -11.87
CA ILE A 241 5.67 -2.72 -12.16
C ILE A 241 5.04 -1.71 -11.20
N ARG A 242 5.36 -1.76 -9.91
CA ARG A 242 4.88 -0.80 -8.92
C ARG A 242 5.29 0.63 -9.27
N HIS A 243 6.54 0.85 -9.67
CA HIS A 243 7.00 2.18 -10.08
C HIS A 243 6.21 2.69 -11.29
N HIS A 244 5.89 1.81 -12.25
CA HIS A 244 4.99 2.13 -13.36
C HIS A 244 3.57 2.47 -12.86
N CYS A 245 2.96 1.64 -12.02
CA CYS A 245 1.62 1.86 -11.46
C CYS A 245 1.53 3.16 -10.67
N LEU A 246 2.57 3.49 -9.90
CA LEU A 246 2.71 4.77 -9.22
C LEU A 246 2.66 5.90 -10.24
N ARG A 247 3.57 5.91 -11.21
CA ARG A 247 3.73 7.01 -12.18
C ARG A 247 2.45 7.34 -12.94
N TYR A 248 1.70 6.31 -13.34
CA TYR A 248 0.46 6.47 -14.11
C TYR A 248 -0.81 6.40 -13.27
N ASN A 249 -0.69 6.20 -11.95
CA ASN A 249 -1.79 6.03 -11.02
C ASN A 249 -2.81 4.97 -11.47
N CYS A 250 -2.33 3.87 -12.05
CA CYS A 250 -3.12 2.75 -12.52
C CYS A 250 -2.57 1.45 -11.94
N TRP A 251 -3.31 0.86 -10.99
CA TRP A 251 -2.85 -0.26 -10.17
C TRP A 251 -3.48 -1.57 -10.65
N CYS A 252 -2.93 -2.12 -11.71
CA CYS A 252 -3.33 -3.42 -12.25
C CYS A 252 -2.51 -4.55 -11.60
N SER A 253 -3.14 -5.63 -11.13
CA SER A 253 -2.42 -6.76 -10.55
C SER A 253 -1.98 -7.82 -11.57
N VAL A 254 -2.50 -7.80 -12.80
CA VAL A 254 -2.24 -8.86 -13.79
C VAL A 254 -1.43 -8.30 -14.96
N TRP A 255 -0.26 -8.90 -15.18
CA TRP A 255 0.70 -8.47 -16.19
C TRP A 255 1.27 -9.67 -16.96
N GLY A 256 1.85 -9.40 -18.12
CA GLY A 256 2.53 -10.41 -18.92
C GLY A 256 3.15 -9.80 -20.16
N THR A 257 3.98 -10.59 -20.85
CA THR A 257 4.38 -10.28 -22.22
C THR A 257 3.21 -10.48 -23.18
N VAL A 258 3.32 -10.00 -24.43
CA VAL A 258 2.31 -10.26 -25.46
C VAL A 258 2.13 -11.77 -25.69
N ASP A 259 3.23 -12.51 -25.66
CA ASP A 259 3.22 -13.97 -25.80
C ASP A 259 2.58 -14.67 -24.60
N ASP A 260 2.78 -14.17 -23.38
CA ASP A 260 2.11 -14.69 -22.18
C ASP A 260 0.59 -14.53 -22.30
N PHE A 261 0.12 -13.38 -22.77
CA PHE A 261 -1.30 -13.11 -22.99
C PHE A 261 -1.89 -13.96 -24.12
N ALA A 262 -1.15 -14.14 -25.21
CA ALA A 262 -1.55 -15.02 -26.31
C ALA A 262 -1.70 -16.47 -25.83
N GLN A 263 -0.73 -16.99 -25.07
CA GLN A 263 -0.77 -18.32 -24.49
C GLN A 263 -1.86 -18.49 -23.42
N ALA A 264 -2.19 -17.42 -22.70
CA ALA A 264 -3.29 -17.39 -21.75
C ALA A 264 -4.68 -17.29 -22.41
N GLY A 265 -4.76 -17.13 -23.74
CA GLY A 265 -6.02 -16.96 -24.47
C GLY A 265 -6.68 -15.59 -24.27
N ALA A 266 -5.92 -14.59 -23.80
CA ALA A 266 -6.39 -13.24 -23.51
C ALA A 266 -5.51 -12.20 -24.24
N ALA A 267 -5.50 -12.26 -25.56
CA ALA A 267 -4.60 -11.49 -26.42
C ALA A 267 -4.54 -10.00 -26.05
N ALA A 268 -3.31 -9.47 -25.99
CA ALA A 268 -3.07 -8.05 -25.82
C ALA A 268 -3.56 -7.25 -27.05
N LEU A 269 -3.91 -5.99 -26.84
CA LEU A 269 -4.26 -5.06 -27.91
C LEU A 269 -3.04 -4.70 -28.76
N ASP A 270 -3.26 -4.50 -30.06
CA ASP A 270 -2.22 -3.97 -30.94
C ASP A 270 -1.76 -2.59 -30.44
N GLY A 271 -0.45 -2.43 -30.27
CA GLY A 271 0.13 -1.20 -29.73
C GLY A 271 -0.14 -0.96 -28.24
N ALA A 272 -0.44 -2.03 -27.47
CA ALA A 272 -0.61 -1.93 -26.02
C ALA A 272 0.56 -1.19 -25.36
N LEU A 273 0.22 -0.21 -24.51
CA LEU A 273 1.20 0.47 -23.69
C LEU A 273 1.65 -0.44 -22.55
N GLY A 274 2.86 -0.20 -22.05
CA GLY A 274 3.46 -1.06 -21.06
C GLY A 274 4.78 -0.54 -20.52
N LEU A 275 5.53 -1.48 -19.95
CA LEU A 275 6.77 -1.25 -19.26
C LEU A 275 7.88 -2.06 -19.94
N TRP A 276 8.94 -1.36 -20.35
CA TRP A 276 10.22 -2.01 -20.63
C TRP A 276 10.99 -2.20 -19.33
N THR A 277 11.41 -3.43 -19.06
CA THR A 277 12.19 -3.82 -17.89
C THR A 277 13.18 -4.92 -18.28
N VAL A 278 13.91 -5.46 -17.31
CA VAL A 278 14.73 -6.66 -17.49
C VAL A 278 14.21 -7.79 -16.62
N ASP A 279 14.33 -9.01 -17.13
CA ASP A 279 13.97 -10.24 -16.41
C ASP A 279 15.04 -10.64 -15.35
N GLU A 280 14.92 -11.83 -14.77
CA GLU A 280 15.89 -12.36 -13.81
C GLU A 280 17.27 -12.64 -14.42
N LEU A 281 17.38 -12.73 -15.75
CA LEU A 281 18.62 -12.95 -16.51
C LEU A 281 19.20 -11.65 -17.08
N ASP A 282 18.66 -10.50 -16.64
CA ASP A 282 19.00 -9.16 -17.15
C ASP A 282 18.72 -8.98 -18.66
N LEU A 283 17.82 -9.78 -19.23
CA LEU A 283 17.39 -9.64 -20.61
C LEU A 283 16.24 -8.63 -20.73
N PRO A 284 16.26 -7.73 -21.72
CA PRO A 284 15.17 -6.78 -21.94
C PRO A 284 13.86 -7.51 -22.22
N MET A 285 12.80 -7.10 -21.52
CA MET A 285 11.46 -7.61 -21.71
C MET A 285 10.43 -6.48 -21.71
N PHE A 286 9.35 -6.68 -22.45
CA PHE A 286 8.21 -5.77 -22.47
C PHE A 286 7.01 -6.43 -21.77
N LEU A 287 6.50 -5.76 -20.73
CA LEU A 287 5.31 -6.17 -20.00
C LEU A 287 4.16 -5.22 -20.27
N THR A 288 2.98 -5.76 -20.52
CA THR A 288 1.73 -5.01 -20.55
C THR A 288 0.77 -5.50 -19.46
N SER A 289 -0.23 -4.69 -19.15
CA SER A 289 -1.22 -5.00 -18.13
C SER A 289 -2.46 -5.65 -18.75
N ALA A 290 -3.20 -6.42 -17.97
CA ALA A 290 -4.47 -7.03 -18.41
C ALA A 290 -5.51 -5.99 -18.85
N LEU A 291 -5.38 -4.72 -18.46
CA LEU A 291 -6.24 -3.63 -18.91
C LEU A 291 -6.06 -3.30 -20.40
N CYS A 292 -4.95 -3.74 -21.00
CA CYS A 292 -4.64 -3.56 -22.40
C CYS A 292 -4.90 -4.84 -23.22
N CYS A 293 -5.85 -5.67 -22.78
CA CYS A 293 -6.25 -6.90 -23.47
C CYS A 293 -7.62 -6.77 -24.13
N VAL A 294 -7.85 -7.57 -25.17
CA VAL A 294 -9.15 -7.66 -25.86
C VAL A 294 -10.24 -8.14 -24.90
N ASP A 295 -9.93 -9.15 -24.08
CA ASP A 295 -10.81 -9.66 -23.02
C ASP A 295 -10.12 -9.54 -21.65
N MET A 296 -10.32 -8.39 -21.01
CA MET A 296 -9.81 -8.12 -19.67
C MET A 296 -10.34 -9.13 -18.64
N ALA A 297 -11.62 -9.50 -18.73
CA ALA A 297 -12.25 -10.39 -17.75
C ALA A 297 -11.63 -11.79 -17.80
N ALA A 298 -11.34 -12.30 -19.00
CA ALA A 298 -10.64 -13.56 -19.18
C ALA A 298 -9.22 -13.54 -18.57
N ALA A 299 -8.44 -12.47 -18.82
CA ALA A 299 -7.10 -12.32 -18.25
C ALA A 299 -7.11 -12.35 -16.71
N PHE A 300 -8.02 -11.60 -16.08
CA PHE A 300 -8.17 -11.62 -14.61
C PHE A 300 -8.66 -12.97 -14.10
N SER A 301 -9.64 -13.60 -14.77
CA SER A 301 -10.19 -14.89 -14.37
C SER A 301 -9.16 -16.02 -14.47
N ARG A 302 -8.18 -15.89 -15.37
CA ARG A 302 -7.07 -16.84 -15.52
C ARG A 302 -6.17 -16.87 -14.30
N VAL A 303 -5.89 -15.70 -13.71
CA VAL A 303 -5.05 -15.54 -12.52
C VAL A 303 -5.84 -15.80 -11.24
N TYR A 304 -7.11 -15.37 -11.20
CA TYR A 304 -8.00 -15.50 -10.06
C TYR A 304 -9.21 -16.41 -10.38
N PRO A 305 -9.01 -17.71 -10.65
CA PRO A 305 -10.07 -18.60 -11.12
C PRO A 305 -11.16 -18.87 -10.07
N LYS A 306 -10.88 -18.55 -8.80
CA LYS A 306 -11.83 -18.69 -7.69
C LYS A 306 -12.55 -17.39 -7.38
N ASP A 307 -12.27 -16.30 -8.06
CA ASP A 307 -12.85 -14.99 -7.75
C ASP A 307 -13.94 -14.62 -8.76
N ILE A 308 -14.90 -13.82 -8.32
CA ILE A 308 -15.88 -13.19 -9.19
C ILE A 308 -15.25 -11.92 -9.75
N VAL A 309 -14.80 -11.96 -11.00
CA VAL A 309 -14.26 -10.78 -11.69
C VAL A 309 -15.39 -9.86 -12.16
N ARG A 310 -15.30 -8.57 -11.83
CA ARG A 310 -16.28 -7.55 -12.24
C ARG A 310 -15.59 -6.33 -12.82
N LEU A 311 -15.92 -6.01 -14.07
CA LEU A 311 -15.45 -4.79 -14.72
C LEU A 311 -16.34 -3.59 -14.36
N THR A 312 -15.72 -2.45 -14.12
CA THR A 312 -16.37 -1.17 -13.82
C THR A 312 -15.76 -0.07 -14.69
N GLY A 313 -16.62 0.85 -15.15
CA GLY A 313 -16.22 2.06 -15.90
C GLY A 313 -15.60 3.12 -15.00
#